data_AF-A0A921AXC9-F1
#
_entry.id   AF-A0A921AXC9-F1
#
_cell.length_a   1.000
_cell.length_b   1.000
_cell.length_c   1.000
_cell.angle_alpha   90.00
_cell.angle_beta   90.00
_cell.angle_gamma   90.00
#
_symmetry.space_group_name_H-M   'P 1'
#
loop_
_entity.id
_entity.type
_entity.pdbx_description
1 polymer ?
#
loop_
_entity_poly.entity_id
_entity_poly.type
_entity_poly.pdbx_seq_one_letter_code
_entity_poly.pdbx_strand_id
1 'polypeptide(L)'
;MAEYLLTWDGAEGRVISGGYRLSTSARFSLPFSYAALYYEPEAGNAFLVEEDGARRNLSSSEVAAVRALCDTFWQEHDFPVHAYDAESGLYAGSMAKSAAEAAGLSFRVNEAPDHPASKWTGEAWERLALAVLDDGTVREWPENVCAQCVLGFTEAEKAAQVPDRPSMYHIWDIASGAWKDPRSLEKAKMDAASSLRVDFELLRHAMSADRYFTPSYETETWTWQVMEARAYLADGSTATPYVDAFLAARTDEGKPDKKTLCEDILANHASFLAAMAGVNGAQWGYLSRVKAAATKEECLAAQNGAHEYCIAARRAREV
;
A
#
# COMPACT_ATOMS: atom_id res chain seq x y z
N MET A 1 35.47 -21.51 -9.27
CA MET A 1 35.15 -20.17 -8.76
C MET A 1 36.52 -19.62 -8.39
N ALA A 2 37.00 -18.59 -9.08
CA ALA A 2 38.38 -18.13 -8.93
C ALA A 2 38.71 -17.87 -7.46
N GLU A 3 39.60 -18.69 -6.91
CA GLU A 3 40.04 -18.60 -5.51
C GLU A 3 40.77 -17.28 -5.26
N TYR A 4 41.53 -16.83 -6.26
CA TYR A 4 42.26 -15.57 -6.26
C TYR A 4 42.20 -14.89 -7.63
N LEU A 5 41.94 -13.59 -7.63
CA LEU A 5 42.17 -12.70 -8.78
C LEU A 5 42.74 -11.38 -8.26
N LEU A 6 43.79 -10.88 -8.90
CA LEU A 6 44.25 -9.52 -8.69
C LEU A 6 44.73 -8.93 -10.02
N THR A 7 44.00 -7.94 -10.52
CA THR A 7 44.35 -7.25 -11.76
C THR A 7 44.47 -5.76 -11.54
N TRP A 8 45.43 -5.12 -12.19
CA TRP A 8 45.61 -3.67 -12.27
C TRP A 8 46.01 -3.32 -13.69
N ASP A 9 45.22 -2.49 -14.37
CA ASP A 9 45.46 -2.12 -15.78
C ASP A 9 46.11 -0.74 -15.97
N GLY A 10 46.44 -0.06 -14.87
CA GLY A 10 46.92 1.33 -14.87
C GLY A 10 45.86 2.34 -14.42
N ALA A 11 44.59 1.96 -14.35
CA ALA A 11 43.50 2.82 -13.92
C ALA A 11 42.53 2.13 -12.93
N GLU A 12 42.20 0.86 -13.16
CA GLU A 12 41.26 0.08 -12.35
C GLU A 12 41.95 -1.17 -11.79
N GLY A 13 41.77 -1.39 -10.50
CA GLY A 13 42.15 -2.59 -9.77
C GLY A 13 40.94 -3.48 -9.51
N ARG A 14 41.09 -4.80 -9.67
CA ARG A 14 40.09 -5.79 -9.26
C ARG A 14 40.71 -6.83 -8.35
N VAL A 15 39.97 -7.22 -7.33
CA VAL A 15 40.38 -8.24 -6.37
C VAL A 15 39.26 -9.25 -6.20
N ILE A 16 39.56 -10.55 -6.30
CA ILE A 16 38.68 -11.63 -5.86
C ILE A 16 39.45 -12.48 -4.86
N SER A 17 38.91 -12.62 -3.65
CA SER A 17 39.37 -13.56 -2.62
C SER A 17 38.30 -13.77 -1.58
N GLY A 18 38.26 -14.97 -0.99
CA GLY A 18 37.34 -15.28 0.12
C GLY A 18 35.86 -15.11 -0.21
N GLY A 19 35.49 -15.22 -1.50
CA GLY A 19 34.13 -14.97 -1.98
C GLY A 19 33.79 -13.51 -2.24
N TYR A 20 34.67 -12.55 -1.93
CA TYR A 20 34.49 -11.13 -2.24
C TYR A 20 34.95 -10.80 -3.66
N ARG A 21 34.23 -9.90 -4.35
CA ARG A 21 34.64 -9.33 -5.63
C ARG A 21 34.63 -7.81 -5.50
N LEU A 22 35.82 -7.23 -5.45
CA LEU A 22 36.03 -5.83 -5.17
C LEU A 22 36.72 -5.13 -6.35
N SER A 23 36.46 -3.84 -6.48
CA SER A 23 37.14 -2.96 -7.43
C SER A 23 37.67 -1.73 -6.70
N THR A 24 38.75 -1.16 -7.21
CA THR A 24 39.39 0.04 -6.66
C THR A 24 40.01 0.88 -7.77
N SER A 25 40.02 2.19 -7.62
CA SER A 25 40.80 3.10 -8.47
C SER A 25 42.18 3.42 -7.90
N ALA A 26 42.48 2.93 -6.69
CA ALA A 26 43.77 3.10 -6.05
C ALA A 26 44.71 1.95 -6.44
N ARG A 27 45.93 2.31 -6.86
CA ARG A 27 47.00 1.35 -7.16
C ARG A 27 47.33 0.54 -5.90
N PHE A 28 47.46 -0.78 -6.06
CA PHE A 28 47.82 -1.66 -4.94
C PHE A 28 49.23 -1.38 -4.40
N SER A 29 49.38 -1.49 -3.09
CA SER A 29 50.68 -1.35 -2.42
C SER A 29 51.36 -2.71 -2.31
N LEU A 30 52.15 -3.07 -3.32
CA LEU A 30 52.94 -4.32 -3.35
C LEU A 30 54.44 -4.02 -3.17
N PRO A 31 55.25 -4.97 -2.65
CA PRO A 31 56.68 -4.77 -2.40
C PRO A 31 57.55 -4.78 -3.67
N PHE A 32 56.95 -4.58 -4.84
CA PHE A 32 57.59 -4.54 -6.16
C PHE A 32 56.88 -3.53 -7.06
N SER A 33 57.59 -3.01 -8.06
CA SER A 33 57.06 -2.05 -9.03
C SER A 33 56.36 -2.75 -10.19
N TYR A 34 55.35 -2.12 -10.77
CA TYR A 34 54.58 -2.64 -11.91
C TYR A 34 53.69 -1.54 -12.52
N ALA A 35 53.71 -1.32 -13.82
CA ALA A 35 52.73 -0.48 -14.50
C ALA A 35 51.34 -1.15 -14.54
N ALA A 36 51.32 -2.46 -14.83
CA ALA A 36 50.11 -3.29 -14.86
C ALA A 36 50.39 -4.67 -14.23
N LEU A 37 49.37 -5.32 -13.68
CA LEU A 37 49.48 -6.58 -12.97
C LEU A 37 48.30 -7.48 -13.33
N TYR A 38 48.57 -8.74 -13.67
CA TYR A 38 47.54 -9.71 -14.03
C TYR A 38 47.83 -11.04 -13.32
N TYR A 39 47.10 -11.27 -12.23
CA TYR A 39 47.10 -12.52 -11.49
C TYR A 39 45.72 -13.17 -11.56
N GLU A 40 45.57 -14.13 -12.46
CA GLU A 40 44.35 -14.92 -12.68
C GLU A 40 44.76 -16.39 -12.90
N PRO A 41 45.08 -17.14 -11.83
CA PRO A 41 45.63 -18.49 -11.94
C PRO A 41 44.73 -19.47 -12.69
N GLU A 42 43.40 -19.34 -12.59
CA GLU A 42 42.45 -20.18 -13.35
C GLU A 42 42.56 -19.95 -14.88
N ALA A 43 42.93 -18.73 -15.30
CA ALA A 43 43.16 -18.39 -16.71
C ALA A 43 44.62 -18.60 -17.15
N GLY A 44 45.49 -19.06 -16.23
CA GLY A 44 46.93 -19.20 -16.48
C GLY A 44 47.71 -17.87 -16.49
N ASN A 45 47.10 -16.77 -16.02
CA ASN A 45 47.77 -15.47 -15.96
C ASN A 45 48.49 -15.30 -14.62
N ALA A 46 49.79 -15.04 -14.68
CA ALA A 46 50.60 -14.63 -13.53
C ALA A 46 51.78 -13.78 -14.03
N PHE A 47 51.50 -12.55 -14.45
CA PHE A 47 52.50 -11.66 -15.03
C PHE A 47 52.26 -10.20 -14.63
N LEU A 48 53.30 -9.38 -14.77
CA LEU A 48 53.23 -7.93 -14.68
C LEU A 48 53.82 -7.28 -15.93
N VAL A 49 53.46 -6.03 -16.13
CA VAL A 49 54.11 -5.11 -17.06
C VAL A 49 54.91 -4.13 -16.22
N GLU A 50 56.20 -4.04 -16.46
CA GLU A 50 57.11 -3.10 -15.82
C GLU A 50 56.83 -1.66 -16.28
N GLU A 51 57.38 -0.66 -15.58
CA GLU A 51 57.20 0.77 -15.92
C GLU A 51 57.81 1.14 -17.29
N ASP A 52 58.75 0.34 -17.79
CA ASP A 52 59.33 0.50 -19.14
C ASP A 52 58.52 -0.22 -20.24
N GLY A 53 57.40 -0.86 -19.89
CA GLY A 53 56.53 -1.60 -20.79
C GLY A 53 56.93 -3.06 -21.02
N ALA A 54 58.02 -3.54 -20.42
CA ALA A 54 58.42 -4.95 -20.53
C ALA A 54 57.45 -5.86 -19.76
N ARG A 55 57.00 -6.94 -20.42
CA ARG A 55 56.18 -7.97 -19.77
C ARG A 55 57.06 -9.07 -19.19
N ARG A 56 56.83 -9.46 -17.94
CA ARG A 56 57.43 -10.66 -17.34
C ARG A 56 56.49 -11.43 -16.43
N ASN A 57 56.78 -12.72 -16.24
CA ASN A 57 56.07 -13.55 -15.29
C ASN A 57 56.41 -13.15 -13.85
N LEU A 58 55.45 -13.37 -12.95
CA LEU A 58 55.64 -13.19 -11.51
C LEU A 58 56.53 -14.30 -10.95
N SER A 59 57.45 -13.91 -10.07
CA SER A 59 58.22 -14.83 -9.24
C SER A 59 57.37 -15.42 -8.12
N SER A 60 57.81 -16.52 -7.51
CA SER A 60 57.10 -17.15 -6.38
C SER A 60 56.89 -16.20 -5.20
N SER A 61 57.84 -15.30 -4.92
CA SER A 61 57.72 -14.29 -3.86
C SER A 61 56.68 -13.22 -4.19
N GLU A 62 56.58 -12.82 -5.46
CA GLU A 62 55.59 -11.83 -5.90
C GLU A 62 54.19 -12.44 -5.90
N VAL A 63 54.04 -13.69 -6.33
CA VAL A 63 52.78 -14.44 -6.22
C VAL A 63 52.33 -14.55 -4.75
N ALA A 64 53.25 -14.83 -3.82
CA ALA A 64 52.92 -14.87 -2.39
C ALA A 64 52.45 -13.51 -1.86
N ALA A 65 53.11 -12.41 -2.26
CA ALA A 65 52.70 -11.06 -1.90
C ALA A 65 51.33 -10.68 -2.48
N VAL A 66 51.03 -11.06 -3.72
CA VAL A 66 49.72 -10.85 -4.35
C VAL A 66 48.62 -11.58 -3.58
N ARG A 67 48.83 -12.85 -3.23
CA ARG A 67 47.86 -13.63 -2.45
C ARG A 67 47.63 -13.03 -1.06
N ALA A 68 48.72 -12.67 -0.37
CA ALA A 68 48.63 -12.04 0.95
C ALA A 68 47.80 -10.74 0.91
N LEU A 69 48.02 -9.90 -0.12
CA LEU A 69 47.21 -8.71 -0.33
C LEU A 69 45.75 -9.07 -0.58
N CYS A 70 45.45 -10.05 -1.45
CA CYS A 70 44.08 -10.48 -1.71
C CYS A 70 43.34 -10.91 -0.43
N ASP A 71 44.02 -11.60 0.48
CA ASP A 71 43.45 -12.10 1.74
C ASP A 71 43.07 -10.99 2.72
N THR A 72 43.87 -9.91 2.76
CA THR A 72 43.65 -8.79 3.69
C THR A 72 42.90 -7.61 3.07
N PHE A 73 42.81 -7.53 1.74
CA PHE A 73 42.27 -6.37 1.04
C PHE A 73 40.88 -5.96 1.53
N TRP A 74 39.99 -6.93 1.74
CA TRP A 74 38.63 -6.67 2.21
C TRP A 74 38.58 -6.18 3.67
N GLN A 75 39.61 -6.44 4.47
CA GLN A 75 39.71 -6.01 5.87
C GLN A 75 40.24 -4.58 5.96
N GLU A 76 41.27 -4.28 5.18
CA GLU A 76 42.08 -3.07 5.30
C GLU A 76 41.57 -1.89 4.45
N HIS A 77 40.72 -2.16 3.45
CA HIS A 77 40.16 -1.14 2.60
C HIS A 77 38.67 -0.88 2.87
N ASP A 78 38.26 0.35 2.55
CA ASP A 78 36.88 0.78 2.58
C ASP A 78 36.29 0.73 1.16
N PHE A 79 35.07 0.24 1.05
CA PHE A 79 34.36 0.06 -0.22
C PHE A 79 32.85 0.10 0.01
N PRO A 80 32.04 0.39 -1.03
CA PRO A 80 30.59 0.36 -0.92
C PRO A 80 30.08 -1.05 -0.56
N VAL A 81 29.17 -1.11 0.39
CA VAL A 81 28.46 -2.32 0.81
C VAL A 81 26.95 -2.06 0.85
N HIS A 82 26.16 -3.12 0.90
CA HIS A 82 24.72 -3.10 1.11
C HIS A 82 24.43 -3.41 2.56
N ALA A 83 24.15 -2.36 3.35
CA ALA A 83 23.97 -2.47 4.79
C ALA A 83 22.53 -2.85 5.15
N TYR A 84 22.36 -3.55 6.27
CA TYR A 84 21.07 -3.89 6.83
C TYR A 84 21.11 -3.95 8.36
N ASP A 85 19.95 -3.74 8.96
CA ASP A 85 19.75 -3.92 10.40
C ASP A 85 19.80 -5.42 10.76
N ALA A 86 20.64 -5.80 11.71
CA ALA A 86 20.92 -7.20 12.00
C ALA A 86 19.74 -7.93 12.66
N GLU A 87 18.88 -7.20 13.38
CA GLU A 87 17.73 -7.77 14.09
C GLU A 87 16.54 -7.99 13.16
N SER A 88 16.17 -6.97 12.39
CA SER A 88 15.02 -7.01 11.48
C SER A 88 15.36 -7.52 10.07
N GLY A 89 16.63 -7.50 9.69
CA GLY A 89 17.10 -7.77 8.33
C GLY A 89 16.87 -6.61 7.37
N LEU A 90 16.25 -5.50 7.78
CA LEU A 90 15.82 -4.42 6.89
C LEU A 90 16.99 -3.73 6.20
N TYR A 91 16.88 -3.53 4.88
CA TYR A 91 17.90 -2.83 4.11
C TYR A 91 18.03 -1.35 4.52
N ALA A 92 19.26 -0.93 4.82
CA ALA A 92 19.62 0.41 5.27
C ALA A 92 20.29 1.26 4.18
N GLY A 93 20.40 0.73 2.96
CA GLY A 93 21.00 1.42 1.82
C GLY A 93 22.44 0.99 1.51
N SER A 94 22.99 1.57 0.44
CA SER A 94 24.40 1.40 0.08
C SER A 94 25.22 2.48 0.75
N MET A 95 26.31 2.08 1.41
CA MET A 95 27.21 2.98 2.14
C MET A 95 28.62 2.40 2.19
N ALA A 96 29.58 3.21 2.63
CA ALA A 96 30.93 2.71 2.88
C ALA A 96 30.92 1.64 3.98
N LYS A 97 31.75 0.60 3.85
CA LYS A 97 31.92 -0.45 4.87
C LYS A 97 32.19 0.15 6.25
N SER A 98 33.09 1.12 6.32
CA SER A 98 33.43 1.80 7.59
C SER A 98 32.23 2.51 8.22
N ALA A 99 31.33 3.07 7.40
CA ALA A 99 30.11 3.72 7.87
C ALA A 99 29.08 2.72 8.37
N ALA A 100 28.94 1.56 7.70
CA ALA A 100 28.07 0.48 8.16
C ALA A 100 28.54 -0.07 9.52
N GLU A 101 29.85 -0.32 9.67
CA GLU A 101 30.46 -0.78 10.93
C GLU A 101 30.29 0.26 12.05
N ALA A 102 30.53 1.55 11.77
CA ALA A 102 30.33 2.62 12.75
C ALA A 102 28.87 2.76 13.19
N ALA A 103 27.91 2.45 12.31
CA ALA A 103 26.48 2.43 12.61
C ALA A 103 26.02 1.12 13.30
N GLY A 104 26.90 0.13 13.47
CA GLY A 104 26.55 -1.18 14.03
C GLY A 104 25.68 -2.04 13.11
N LEU A 105 25.67 -1.74 11.81
CA LEU A 105 24.90 -2.46 10.80
C LEU A 105 25.66 -3.69 10.30
N SER A 106 24.91 -4.73 9.93
CA SER A 106 25.45 -5.82 9.14
C SER A 106 25.47 -5.43 7.66
N PHE A 107 26.25 -6.12 6.84
CA PHE A 107 26.35 -5.78 5.41
C PHE A 107 26.63 -6.97 4.51
N ARG A 108 26.25 -6.82 3.23
CA ARG A 108 26.63 -7.69 2.11
C ARG A 108 27.47 -6.90 1.11
N VAL A 109 28.47 -7.53 0.53
CA VAL A 109 29.40 -6.86 -0.39
C VAL A 109 28.96 -7.04 -1.84
N ASN A 110 28.79 -8.29 -2.28
CA ASN A 110 28.54 -8.60 -3.69
C ASN A 110 27.05 -8.77 -4.02
N GLU A 111 26.21 -8.95 -3.01
CA GLU A 111 24.79 -9.20 -3.17
C GLU A 111 24.06 -7.89 -2.91
N ALA A 112 23.61 -7.27 -4.00
CA ALA A 112 22.73 -6.12 -3.94
C ALA A 112 21.27 -6.61 -3.86
N PRO A 113 20.41 -5.93 -3.10
CA PRO A 113 18.98 -6.14 -3.24
C PRO A 113 18.51 -5.68 -4.62
N ASP A 114 17.54 -6.39 -5.19
CA ASP A 114 16.86 -6.02 -6.43
C ASP A 114 15.89 -4.84 -6.26
N HIS A 115 15.54 -4.52 -5.01
CA HIS A 115 14.59 -3.48 -4.66
C HIS A 115 15.01 -2.74 -3.36
N PRO A 116 14.81 -1.42 -3.26
CA PRO A 116 15.16 -0.64 -2.05
C PRO A 116 14.26 -0.92 -0.83
N ALA A 117 13.16 -1.64 -1.03
CA ALA A 117 12.34 -2.21 0.04
C ALA A 117 12.54 -3.72 0.14
N SER A 118 13.71 -4.12 0.61
CA SER A 118 14.08 -5.52 0.80
C SER A 118 14.62 -5.76 2.21
N LYS A 119 14.62 -7.02 2.64
CA LYS A 119 15.32 -7.48 3.83
C LYS A 119 16.22 -8.66 3.50
N TRP A 120 17.27 -8.83 4.29
CA TRP A 120 18.14 -9.99 4.24
C TRP A 120 17.53 -11.13 5.05
N THR A 121 17.33 -12.30 4.44
CA THR A 121 16.75 -13.48 5.10
C THR A 121 17.79 -14.43 5.72
N GLY A 122 19.07 -14.09 5.60
CA GLY A 122 20.18 -14.99 5.90
C GLY A 122 20.74 -15.68 4.66
N GLU A 123 19.90 -15.88 3.63
CA GLU A 123 20.26 -16.54 2.39
C GLU A 123 20.24 -15.60 1.18
N ALA A 124 19.24 -14.72 1.11
CA ALA A 124 19.06 -13.80 -0.01
C ALA A 124 18.40 -12.48 0.43
N TRP A 125 18.46 -11.49 -0.47
CA TRP A 125 17.59 -10.33 -0.38
C TRP A 125 16.21 -10.69 -0.89
N GLU A 126 15.19 -10.40 -0.08
CA GLU A 126 13.80 -10.60 -0.47
C GLU A 126 13.03 -9.29 -0.33
N ARG A 127 12.17 -9.02 -1.31
CA ARG A 127 11.31 -7.84 -1.31
C ARG A 127 10.27 -7.91 -0.18
N LEU A 128 10.04 -6.76 0.44
CA LEU A 128 9.01 -6.62 1.46
C LEU A 128 7.61 -6.60 0.84
N ALA A 129 6.73 -7.42 1.39
CA ALA A 129 5.29 -7.36 1.12
C ALA A 129 4.56 -6.46 2.14
N LEU A 130 5.14 -6.28 3.32
CA LEU A 130 4.62 -5.42 4.39
C LEU A 130 5.77 -4.78 5.16
N ALA A 131 5.67 -3.48 5.46
CA ALA A 131 6.50 -2.82 6.46
C ALA A 131 5.62 -2.25 7.59
N VAL A 132 6.12 -2.34 8.82
CA VAL A 132 5.50 -1.75 10.01
C VAL A 132 6.34 -0.57 10.46
N LEU A 133 5.68 0.56 10.67
CA LEU A 133 6.30 1.78 11.18
C LEU A 133 6.38 1.74 12.71
N ASP A 134 7.22 2.61 13.28
CA ASP A 134 7.42 2.79 14.72
C ASP A 134 6.13 3.06 15.51
N ASP A 135 5.12 3.67 14.87
CA ASP A 135 3.78 3.91 15.43
C ASP A 135 2.78 2.76 15.23
N GLY A 136 3.21 1.65 14.61
CA GLY A 136 2.38 0.50 14.27
C GLY A 136 1.60 0.63 12.96
N THR A 137 1.66 1.77 12.28
CA THR A 137 1.09 1.92 10.93
C THR A 137 1.75 0.94 9.97
N VAL A 138 0.98 0.38 9.04
CA VAL A 138 1.50 -0.58 8.07
C VAL A 138 1.47 -0.03 6.65
N ARG A 139 2.46 -0.43 5.85
CA ARG A 139 2.53 -0.16 4.41
C ARG A 139 2.66 -1.48 3.67
N GLU A 140 1.70 -1.77 2.80
CA GLU A 140 1.79 -2.91 1.89
C GLU A 140 2.65 -2.54 0.67
N TRP A 141 3.47 -3.50 0.22
CA TRP A 141 4.36 -3.34 -0.93
C TRP A 141 5.11 -2.00 -0.96
N PRO A 142 5.84 -1.64 0.11
CA PRO A 142 6.49 -0.35 0.22
C PRO A 142 7.51 -0.13 -0.92
N GLU A 143 7.65 1.12 -1.34
CA GLU A 143 8.65 1.51 -2.35
C GLU A 143 10.07 1.47 -1.77
N ASN A 144 10.24 1.84 -0.50
CA ASN A 144 11.53 1.83 0.19
C ASN A 144 11.38 1.52 1.69
N VAL A 145 12.47 1.11 2.34
CA VAL A 145 12.59 1.17 3.80
C VAL A 145 12.82 2.64 4.20
N CYS A 146 11.95 3.20 5.04
CA CYS A 146 12.07 4.56 5.54
C CYS A 146 12.57 4.56 6.99
N ALA A 147 12.98 5.72 7.51
CA ALA A 147 13.53 5.84 8.87
C ALA A 147 12.55 5.39 9.99
N GLN A 148 11.25 5.37 9.72
CA GLN A 148 10.24 4.89 10.66
C GLN A 148 9.96 3.39 10.51
N CYS A 149 10.43 2.72 9.46
CA CYS A 149 10.19 1.28 9.29
C CYS A 149 11.03 0.51 10.31
N VAL A 150 10.36 -0.21 11.21
CA VAL A 150 11.01 -0.98 12.30
C VAL A 150 10.84 -2.48 12.13
N LEU A 151 9.84 -2.94 11.36
CA LEU A 151 9.69 -4.34 10.97
C LEU A 151 9.36 -4.45 9.48
N GLY A 152 9.79 -5.54 8.87
CA GLY A 152 9.43 -5.89 7.51
C GLY A 152 9.18 -7.39 7.37
N PHE A 153 8.14 -7.72 6.60
CA PHE A 153 7.77 -9.08 6.26
C PHE A 153 7.90 -9.29 4.76
N THR A 154 8.58 -10.35 4.35
CA THR A 154 8.47 -10.89 2.99
C THR A 154 7.06 -11.43 2.76
N GLU A 155 6.72 -11.78 1.53
CA GLU A 155 5.41 -12.35 1.22
C GLU A 155 5.15 -13.66 1.98
N ALA A 156 6.16 -14.54 2.07
CA ALA A 156 6.07 -15.79 2.79
C ALA A 156 5.93 -15.57 4.31
N GLU A 157 6.70 -14.64 4.88
CA GLU A 157 6.59 -14.29 6.30
C GLU A 157 5.22 -13.68 6.62
N LYS A 158 4.72 -12.77 5.76
CA LYS A 158 3.40 -12.16 5.92
C LYS A 158 2.32 -13.24 5.94
N ALA A 159 2.33 -14.15 4.97
CA ALA A 159 1.35 -15.23 4.89
C ALA A 159 1.37 -16.17 6.10
N ALA A 160 2.55 -16.38 6.71
CA ALA A 160 2.70 -17.27 7.86
C ALA A 160 2.40 -16.61 9.21
N GLN A 161 2.68 -15.31 9.37
CA GLN A 161 2.76 -14.65 10.68
C GLN A 161 1.77 -13.51 10.86
N VAL A 162 1.29 -12.90 9.78
CA VAL A 162 0.45 -11.69 9.83
C VAL A 162 -0.99 -12.08 9.49
N PRO A 163 -1.90 -12.19 10.47
CA PRO A 163 -3.31 -12.45 10.18
C PRO A 163 -3.92 -11.29 9.39
N ASP A 164 -5.05 -11.54 8.72
CA ASP A 164 -5.76 -10.51 7.99
C ASP A 164 -6.13 -9.33 8.89
N ARG A 165 -5.90 -8.12 8.38
CA ARG A 165 -6.20 -6.88 9.10
C ARG A 165 -7.71 -6.72 9.26
N PRO A 166 -8.25 -6.64 10.50
CA PRO A 166 -9.71 -6.60 10.70
C PRO A 166 -10.38 -5.37 10.10
N SER A 167 -9.69 -4.21 10.10
CA SER A 167 -10.14 -2.99 9.45
C SER A 167 -9.01 -1.96 9.33
N MET A 168 -9.26 -0.90 8.54
CA MET A 168 -8.35 0.25 8.42
C MET A 168 -8.02 0.98 9.73
N TYR A 169 -8.79 0.73 10.80
CA TYR A 169 -8.55 1.32 12.12
C TYR A 169 -7.52 0.55 12.95
N HIS A 170 -7.22 -0.69 12.58
CA HIS A 170 -6.27 -1.52 13.32
C HIS A 170 -4.85 -1.19 12.91
N ILE A 171 -3.98 -0.93 13.87
CA ILE A 171 -2.53 -0.81 13.67
C ILE A 171 -1.86 -2.09 14.18
N TRP A 172 -0.64 -2.35 13.74
CA TRP A 172 0.15 -3.47 14.21
C TRP A 172 0.77 -3.13 15.57
N ASP A 173 0.43 -3.90 16.59
CA ASP A 173 1.08 -3.78 17.90
C ASP A 173 2.35 -4.64 17.90
N ILE A 174 3.50 -3.97 17.72
CA ILE A 174 4.82 -4.61 17.59
C ILE A 174 5.12 -5.55 18.76
N ALA A 175 4.77 -5.16 19.98
CA ALA A 175 5.08 -5.92 21.19
C ALA A 175 4.29 -7.25 21.28
N SER A 176 3.01 -7.25 20.91
CA SER A 176 2.20 -8.46 20.93
C SER A 176 2.20 -9.24 19.61
N GLY A 177 2.65 -8.64 18.50
CA GLY A 177 2.58 -9.25 17.17
C GLY A 177 1.14 -9.42 16.69
N ALA A 178 0.25 -8.49 17.05
CA ALA A 178 -1.18 -8.58 16.74
C ALA A 178 -1.80 -7.24 16.33
N TRP A 179 -2.94 -7.32 15.63
CA TRP A 179 -3.73 -6.14 15.28
C TRP A 179 -4.40 -5.53 16.52
N LYS A 180 -4.31 -4.21 16.65
CA LYS A 180 -4.95 -3.46 17.73
C LYS A 180 -5.66 -2.24 17.18
N ASP A 181 -6.90 -2.04 17.58
CA ASP A 181 -7.60 -0.76 17.37
C ASP A 181 -7.17 0.23 18.48
N PRO A 182 -6.44 1.31 18.16
CA PRO A 182 -5.96 2.25 19.17
C PRO A 182 -7.05 3.21 19.65
N ARG A 183 -8.22 3.23 18.99
CA ARG A 183 -9.32 4.14 19.34
C ARG A 183 -9.93 3.78 20.69
N SER A 184 -10.52 4.78 21.34
CA SER A 184 -11.44 4.55 22.44
C SER A 184 -12.77 4.00 21.91
N LEU A 185 -13.57 3.37 22.79
CA LEU A 185 -14.92 2.90 22.43
C LEU A 185 -15.80 4.04 21.89
N GLU A 186 -15.75 5.22 22.51
CA GLU A 186 -16.52 6.39 22.07
C GLU A 186 -16.12 6.85 20.67
N LYS A 187 -14.81 6.86 20.36
CA LYS A 187 -14.33 7.19 19.02
C LYS A 187 -14.74 6.13 18.00
N ALA A 188 -14.66 4.84 18.35
CA ALA A 188 -15.13 3.76 17.48
C ALA A 188 -16.63 3.86 17.18
N LYS A 189 -17.47 4.20 18.17
CA LYS A 189 -18.91 4.46 17.97
C LYS A 189 -19.16 5.63 17.03
N MET A 190 -18.44 6.73 17.20
CA MET A 190 -18.58 7.92 16.35
C MET A 190 -18.21 7.60 14.89
N ASP A 191 -17.09 6.91 14.67
CA ASP A 191 -16.62 6.55 13.33
C ASP A 191 -17.57 5.56 12.65
N ALA A 192 -18.02 4.53 13.36
CA ALA A 192 -19.00 3.57 12.84
C ALA A 192 -20.32 4.28 12.46
N ALA A 193 -20.83 5.16 13.33
CA ALA A 193 -22.03 5.94 13.06
C ALA A 193 -21.87 6.92 11.88
N SER A 194 -20.66 7.45 11.65
CA SER A 194 -20.38 8.28 10.48
C SER A 194 -20.34 7.46 9.20
N SER A 195 -19.59 6.34 9.20
CA SER A 195 -19.48 5.45 8.05
C SER A 195 -20.84 4.93 7.59
N LEU A 196 -21.66 4.43 8.52
CA LEU A 196 -22.97 3.91 8.15
C LEU A 196 -23.88 5.01 7.56
N ARG A 197 -23.77 6.26 8.04
CA ARG A 197 -24.57 7.37 7.46
C ARG A 197 -24.23 7.58 5.99
N VAL A 198 -22.95 7.45 5.62
CA VAL A 198 -22.51 7.53 4.23
C VAL A 198 -23.06 6.37 3.41
N ASP A 199 -22.93 5.13 3.90
CA ASP A 199 -23.47 3.95 3.18
C ASP A 199 -24.98 4.05 2.94
N PHE A 200 -25.73 4.50 3.96
CA PHE A 200 -27.17 4.67 3.86
C PHE A 200 -27.58 5.87 2.97
N GLU A 201 -26.76 6.92 2.88
CA GLU A 201 -26.95 8.00 1.90
C GLU A 201 -26.85 7.46 0.47
N LEU A 202 -25.81 6.68 0.19
CA LEU A 202 -25.62 6.03 -1.11
C LEU A 202 -26.77 5.08 -1.45
N LEU A 203 -27.30 4.36 -0.46
CA LEU A 203 -28.49 3.52 -0.64
C LEU A 203 -29.73 4.35 -0.95
N ARG A 204 -29.96 5.48 -0.26
CA ARG A 204 -31.10 6.39 -0.57
C ARG A 204 -31.01 6.91 -2.00
N HIS A 205 -29.82 7.33 -2.43
CA HIS A 205 -29.58 7.74 -3.81
C HIS A 205 -29.89 6.62 -4.81
N ALA A 206 -29.38 5.41 -4.59
CA ALA A 206 -29.65 4.26 -5.46
C ALA A 206 -31.15 3.92 -5.52
N MET A 207 -31.84 3.95 -4.37
CA MET A 207 -33.27 3.72 -4.32
C MET A 207 -34.08 4.82 -5.02
N SER A 208 -33.50 6.01 -5.18
CA SER A 208 -34.13 7.10 -5.90
C SER A 208 -33.85 7.15 -7.41
N ALA A 209 -32.80 6.50 -7.90
CA ALA A 209 -32.33 6.70 -9.28
C ALA A 209 -33.18 5.98 -10.34
N ASP A 210 -33.73 4.80 -10.05
CA ASP A 210 -34.15 3.86 -11.11
C ASP A 210 -35.66 3.72 -11.35
N ARG A 211 -36.54 4.28 -10.50
CA ARG A 211 -38.01 4.06 -10.61
C ARG A 211 -38.87 5.28 -10.26
N TYR A 212 -38.45 6.45 -10.76
CA TYR A 212 -39.09 7.78 -10.63
C TYR A 212 -39.14 8.38 -9.21
N PHE A 213 -38.02 8.55 -8.52
CA PHE A 213 -38.02 9.20 -7.21
C PHE A 213 -37.34 10.56 -7.35
N THR A 214 -38.14 11.62 -7.29
CA THR A 214 -37.79 13.04 -7.46
C THR A 214 -36.54 13.28 -8.33
N PRO A 215 -36.70 13.52 -9.65
CA PRO A 215 -35.57 13.98 -10.44
C PRO A 215 -34.87 15.12 -9.69
N SER A 216 -33.53 15.16 -9.67
CA SER A 216 -32.77 16.12 -8.86
C SER A 216 -33.18 17.59 -9.11
N TYR A 217 -33.77 17.88 -10.28
CA TYR A 217 -34.32 19.18 -10.65
C TYR A 217 -35.73 19.50 -10.12
N GLU A 218 -36.47 18.53 -9.58
CA GLU A 218 -37.83 18.71 -9.02
C GLU A 218 -37.87 18.65 -7.49
N THR A 219 -36.72 18.52 -6.83
CA THR A 219 -36.66 18.33 -5.36
C THR A 219 -37.33 19.49 -4.61
N GLU A 220 -37.19 20.72 -5.12
CA GLU A 220 -37.80 21.91 -4.52
C GLU A 220 -39.31 22.03 -4.80
N THR A 221 -39.80 21.43 -5.89
CA THR A 221 -41.20 21.55 -6.32
C THR A 221 -42.06 20.36 -5.91
N TRP A 222 -41.46 19.23 -5.56
CA TRP A 222 -42.15 17.97 -5.28
C TRP A 222 -43.21 18.06 -4.18
N THR A 223 -42.93 18.79 -3.08
CA THR A 223 -43.93 18.99 -2.03
C THR A 223 -45.18 19.69 -2.56
N TRP A 224 -45.02 20.67 -3.44
CA TRP A 224 -46.14 21.37 -4.08
C TRP A 224 -46.91 20.47 -5.04
N GLN A 225 -46.21 19.66 -5.85
CA GLN A 225 -46.82 18.66 -6.72
C GLN A 225 -47.75 17.71 -5.96
N VAL A 226 -47.26 17.15 -4.85
CA VAL A 226 -48.03 16.23 -4.00
C VAL A 226 -49.21 16.93 -3.34
N MET A 227 -49.04 18.16 -2.87
CA MET A 227 -50.12 18.95 -2.28
C MET A 227 -51.23 19.25 -3.29
N GLU A 228 -50.87 19.72 -4.48
CA GLU A 228 -51.82 20.01 -5.56
C GLU A 228 -52.54 18.75 -6.05
N ALA A 229 -51.81 17.65 -6.25
CA ALA A 229 -52.39 16.38 -6.67
C ALA A 229 -53.41 15.84 -5.64
N ARG A 230 -53.11 15.91 -4.33
CA ARG A 230 -54.07 15.54 -3.28
C ARG A 230 -55.32 16.43 -3.30
N ALA A 231 -55.14 17.73 -3.44
CA ALA A 231 -56.25 18.68 -3.39
C ALA A 231 -57.17 18.54 -4.61
N TYR A 232 -56.60 18.38 -5.81
CA TYR A 232 -57.37 18.14 -7.04
C TYR A 232 -58.13 16.81 -7.03
N LEU A 233 -57.54 15.73 -6.51
CA LEU A 233 -58.23 14.44 -6.42
C LEU A 233 -59.32 14.41 -5.36
N ALA A 234 -59.25 15.30 -4.35
CA ALA A 234 -60.33 15.51 -3.37
C ALA A 234 -61.45 16.40 -3.92
N ASP A 235 -61.10 17.44 -4.69
CA ASP A 235 -62.03 18.36 -5.35
C ASP A 235 -61.42 18.83 -6.69
N GLY A 236 -62.01 18.36 -7.79
CA GLY A 236 -61.56 18.65 -9.16
C GLY A 236 -61.66 20.12 -9.57
N SER A 237 -62.29 20.98 -8.76
CA SER A 237 -62.31 22.43 -8.95
C SER A 237 -61.13 23.17 -8.31
N THR A 238 -60.29 22.45 -7.55
CA THR A 238 -59.14 23.05 -6.88
C THR A 238 -58.10 23.57 -7.87
N ALA A 239 -57.60 24.80 -7.64
CA ALA A 239 -56.51 25.37 -8.42
C ALA A 239 -55.21 24.60 -8.19
N THR A 240 -54.52 24.25 -9.27
CA THR A 240 -53.22 23.53 -9.23
C THR A 240 -52.20 24.25 -10.13
N PRO A 241 -51.68 25.42 -9.73
CA PRO A 241 -50.79 26.22 -10.55
C PRO A 241 -49.57 25.46 -11.10
N TYR A 242 -48.96 24.57 -10.31
CA TYR A 242 -47.83 23.77 -10.77
C TYR A 242 -48.28 22.71 -11.79
N VAL A 243 -49.27 21.88 -11.45
CA VAL A 243 -49.74 20.78 -12.32
C VAL A 243 -50.23 21.34 -13.66
N ASP A 244 -50.96 22.46 -13.64
CA ASP A 244 -51.46 23.11 -14.85
C ASP A 244 -50.32 23.68 -15.70
N ALA A 245 -49.35 24.35 -15.09
CA ALA A 245 -48.17 24.88 -15.81
C ALA A 245 -47.29 23.76 -16.38
N PHE A 246 -47.06 22.70 -15.61
CA PHE A 246 -46.30 21.52 -16.03
C PHE A 246 -46.95 20.85 -17.24
N LEU A 247 -48.27 20.61 -17.18
CA LEU A 247 -49.01 20.06 -18.31
C LEU A 247 -48.98 21.01 -19.51
N ALA A 248 -49.18 22.31 -19.32
CA ALA A 248 -49.14 23.29 -20.42
C ALA A 248 -47.78 23.31 -21.14
N ALA A 249 -46.68 23.09 -20.40
CA ALA A 249 -45.32 23.03 -20.95
C ALA A 249 -44.99 21.71 -21.66
N ARG A 250 -45.73 20.62 -21.40
CA ARG A 250 -45.52 19.33 -22.08
C ARG A 250 -46.05 19.34 -23.51
N THR A 251 -45.16 19.03 -24.46
CA THR A 251 -45.44 18.98 -25.91
C THR A 251 -45.34 17.58 -26.50
N ASP A 252 -45.09 16.56 -25.68
CA ASP A 252 -44.93 15.19 -26.14
C ASP A 252 -46.27 14.48 -26.39
N GLU A 253 -46.28 13.51 -27.31
CA GLU A 253 -47.48 12.75 -27.71
C GLU A 253 -48.05 11.87 -26.58
N GLY A 254 -47.26 11.58 -25.54
CA GLY A 254 -47.64 10.78 -24.38
C GLY A 254 -48.12 11.58 -23.17
N LYS A 255 -48.45 12.86 -23.35
CA LYS A 255 -48.89 13.76 -22.28
C LYS A 255 -50.15 13.21 -21.58
N PRO A 256 -50.10 12.93 -20.25
CA PRO A 256 -51.27 12.47 -19.51
C PRO A 256 -52.29 13.60 -19.34
N ASP A 257 -53.55 13.23 -19.08
CA ASP A 257 -54.52 14.20 -18.57
C ASP A 257 -54.20 14.59 -17.10
N LYS A 258 -54.84 15.66 -16.62
CA LYS A 258 -54.59 16.20 -15.28
C LYS A 258 -54.86 15.19 -14.16
N LYS A 259 -55.91 14.38 -14.31
CA LYS A 259 -56.26 13.38 -13.30
C LYS A 259 -55.22 12.26 -13.27
N THR A 260 -54.85 11.75 -14.43
CA THR A 260 -53.83 10.70 -14.61
C THR A 260 -52.48 11.16 -14.06
N LEU A 261 -52.08 12.41 -14.32
CA LEU A 261 -50.85 12.98 -13.74
C LEU A 261 -50.91 13.08 -12.21
N CYS A 262 -52.05 13.54 -11.64
CA CYS A 262 -52.20 13.62 -10.19
C CYS A 262 -52.18 12.23 -9.53
N GLU A 263 -52.82 11.23 -10.14
CA GLU A 263 -52.80 9.84 -9.67
C GLU A 263 -51.37 9.26 -9.72
N ASP A 264 -50.63 9.51 -10.80
CA ASP A 264 -49.23 9.10 -10.96
C ASP A 264 -48.31 9.76 -9.90
N ILE A 265 -48.43 11.06 -9.69
CA ILE A 265 -47.69 11.79 -8.63
C ILE A 265 -47.92 11.15 -7.26
N LEU A 266 -49.16 10.82 -6.91
CA LEU A 266 -49.46 10.22 -5.61
C LEU A 266 -49.03 8.76 -5.49
N ALA A 267 -49.19 7.97 -6.55
CA ALA A 267 -48.71 6.58 -6.59
C ALA A 267 -47.19 6.52 -6.44
N ASN A 268 -46.49 7.44 -7.12
CA ASN A 268 -45.06 7.60 -7.00
C ASN A 268 -44.64 8.05 -5.59
N HIS A 269 -45.31 9.06 -5.04
CA HIS A 269 -45.02 9.56 -3.68
C HIS A 269 -45.22 8.47 -2.61
N ALA A 270 -46.28 7.66 -2.73
CA ALA A 270 -46.51 6.53 -1.82
C ALA A 270 -45.39 5.48 -1.91
N SER A 271 -44.98 5.14 -3.12
CA SER A 271 -43.84 4.23 -3.37
C SER A 271 -42.54 4.80 -2.80
N PHE A 272 -42.32 6.10 -2.96
CA PHE A 272 -41.19 6.83 -2.40
C PHE A 272 -41.13 6.73 -0.88
N LEU A 273 -42.23 7.07 -0.20
CA LEU A 273 -42.28 7.04 1.25
C LEU A 273 -42.07 5.64 1.82
N ALA A 274 -42.67 4.61 1.20
CA ALA A 274 -42.51 3.23 1.65
C ALA A 274 -41.04 2.78 1.54
N ALA A 275 -40.40 3.09 0.41
CA ALA A 275 -38.99 2.80 0.18
C ALA A 275 -38.07 3.55 1.17
N MET A 276 -38.22 4.87 1.32
CA MET A 276 -37.39 5.66 2.23
C MET A 276 -37.61 5.28 3.70
N ALA A 277 -38.84 4.95 4.11
CA ALA A 277 -39.11 4.45 5.44
C ALA A 277 -38.37 3.13 5.72
N GLY A 278 -38.30 2.24 4.73
CA GLY A 278 -37.51 1.00 4.82
C GLY A 278 -36.02 1.27 5.05
N VAL A 279 -35.43 2.19 4.27
CA VAL A 279 -34.02 2.57 4.42
C VAL A 279 -33.75 3.21 5.78
N ASN A 280 -34.59 4.17 6.18
CA ASN A 280 -34.45 4.89 7.44
C ASN A 280 -34.62 3.94 8.63
N GLY A 281 -35.56 2.99 8.55
CA GLY A 281 -35.75 1.95 9.55
C GLY A 281 -34.52 1.04 9.69
N ALA A 282 -33.95 0.60 8.57
CA ALA A 282 -32.71 -0.18 8.58
C ALA A 282 -31.55 0.63 9.18
N GLN A 283 -31.35 1.87 8.75
CA GLN A 283 -30.31 2.76 9.29
C GLN A 283 -30.45 2.96 10.80
N TRP A 284 -31.68 3.20 11.27
CA TRP A 284 -31.99 3.31 12.70
C TRP A 284 -31.61 2.03 13.46
N GLY A 285 -31.90 0.86 12.89
CA GLY A 285 -31.53 -0.43 13.47
C GLY A 285 -30.01 -0.55 13.69
N TYR A 286 -29.21 -0.22 12.67
CA TYR A 286 -27.74 -0.28 12.79
C TYR A 286 -27.18 0.80 13.72
N LEU A 287 -27.69 2.04 13.67
CA LEU A 287 -27.31 3.09 14.64
C LEU A 287 -27.61 2.69 16.07
N SER A 288 -28.74 2.02 16.30
CA SER A 288 -29.12 1.52 17.63
C SER A 288 -28.14 0.45 18.12
N ARG A 289 -27.66 -0.44 17.24
CA ARG A 289 -26.61 -1.42 17.56
C ARG A 289 -25.29 -0.74 17.94
N VAL A 290 -24.84 0.24 17.16
CA VAL A 290 -23.63 1.02 17.47
C VAL A 290 -23.77 1.74 18.82
N LYS A 291 -24.93 2.34 19.09
CA LYS A 291 -25.19 3.02 20.37
C LYS A 291 -25.10 2.03 21.55
N ALA A 292 -25.68 0.85 21.39
CA ALA A 292 -25.73 -0.20 22.41
C ALA A 292 -24.40 -0.98 22.58
N ALA A 293 -23.48 -0.89 21.62
CA ALA A 293 -22.22 -1.63 21.66
C ALA A 293 -21.42 -1.34 22.94
N ALA A 294 -20.95 -2.40 23.57
CA ALA A 294 -20.06 -2.40 24.73
C ALA A 294 -18.58 -2.54 24.33
N THR A 295 -18.30 -2.99 23.11
CA THR A 295 -16.93 -3.21 22.61
C THR A 295 -16.70 -2.56 21.24
N LYS A 296 -15.42 -2.43 20.86
CA LYS A 296 -15.02 -1.86 19.55
C LYS A 296 -15.33 -2.85 18.42
N GLU A 297 -15.22 -4.13 18.73
CA GLU A 297 -15.52 -5.25 17.85
C GLU A 297 -17.02 -5.26 17.50
N GLU A 298 -17.90 -4.99 18.47
CA GLU A 298 -19.34 -4.82 18.23
C GLU A 298 -19.65 -3.59 17.35
N CYS A 299 -18.91 -2.48 17.54
CA CYS A 299 -19.04 -1.31 16.68
C CYS A 299 -18.66 -1.63 15.22
N LEU A 300 -17.53 -2.33 15.03
CA LEU A 300 -17.05 -2.75 13.73
C LEU A 300 -18.01 -3.77 13.08
N ALA A 301 -18.53 -4.73 13.83
CA ALA A 301 -19.51 -5.69 13.33
C ALA A 301 -20.80 -5.00 12.86
N ALA A 302 -21.29 -4.01 13.61
CA ALA A 302 -22.45 -3.22 13.20
C ALA A 302 -22.17 -2.39 11.93
N GLN A 303 -20.97 -1.81 11.81
CA GLN A 303 -20.54 -1.08 10.61
C GLN A 303 -20.47 -2.00 9.40
N ASN A 304 -19.78 -3.14 9.50
CA ASN A 304 -19.62 -4.10 8.39
C ASN A 304 -20.98 -4.67 7.96
N GLY A 305 -21.83 -5.05 8.92
CA GLY A 305 -23.17 -5.53 8.62
C GLY A 305 -24.06 -4.48 7.96
N ALA A 306 -23.87 -3.18 8.26
CA ALA A 306 -24.58 -2.10 7.58
C ALA A 306 -24.09 -1.92 6.14
N HIS A 307 -22.79 -1.96 5.94
CA HIS A 307 -22.16 -1.86 4.62
C HIS A 307 -22.60 -3.00 3.70
N GLU A 308 -22.53 -4.25 4.18
CA GLU A 308 -23.00 -5.44 3.46
C GLU A 308 -24.49 -5.35 3.11
N TYR A 309 -25.32 -4.92 4.05
CA TYR A 309 -26.75 -4.68 3.80
C TYR A 309 -26.96 -3.66 2.67
N CYS A 310 -26.25 -2.53 2.71
CA CYS A 310 -26.36 -1.49 1.69
C CYS A 310 -25.85 -1.95 0.32
N ILE A 311 -24.77 -2.73 0.27
CA ILE A 311 -24.28 -3.32 -0.99
C ILE A 311 -25.30 -4.32 -1.54
N ALA A 312 -25.79 -5.25 -0.72
CA ALA A 312 -26.74 -6.27 -1.16
C ALA A 312 -28.05 -5.63 -1.66
N ALA A 313 -28.56 -4.62 -0.93
CA ALA A 313 -29.77 -3.89 -1.30
C ALA A 313 -29.62 -3.15 -2.63
N ARG A 314 -28.44 -2.58 -2.92
CA ARG A 314 -28.14 -1.96 -4.22
C ARG A 314 -28.03 -2.98 -5.35
N ARG A 315 -27.27 -4.05 -5.17
CA ARG A 315 -27.10 -5.11 -6.17
C ARG A 315 -28.41 -5.77 -6.57
N ALA A 316 -29.32 -5.98 -5.61
CA ALA A 316 -30.65 -6.54 -5.89
C ALA A 316 -31.54 -5.66 -6.80
N ARG A 317 -31.09 -4.45 -7.15
CA ARG A 317 -31.77 -3.51 -8.05
C ARG A 317 -31.10 -3.38 -9.42
N GLU A 318 -29.84 -3.78 -9.54
CA GLU A 318 -29.10 -3.82 -10.81
C GLU A 318 -29.47 -5.03 -11.69
N VAL A 319 -30.31 -5.95 -11.17
CA VAL A 319 -30.88 -7.13 -11.84
C VAL A 319 -32.36 -6.91 -12.15
#